data_AF-A0A843YTY8-F1
#
_entry.id   AF-A0A843YTY8-F1
#
_cell.length_a   1.000
_cell.length_b   1.000
_cell.length_c   1.000
_cell.angle_alpha   90.00
_cell.angle_beta   90.00
_cell.angle_gamma   90.00
#
_symmetry.space_group_name_H-M   'P 1'
#
loop_
_entity.id
_entity.type
_entity.pdbx_description
1 polymer ?
#
loop_
_entity_poly.entity_id
_entity_poly.type
_entity_poly.pdbx_seq_one_letter_code
_entity_poly.pdbx_strand_id
1 'polypeptide(L)'
;MQAIKFCAITLLIFFISNSYAATTNPECLNHLGGAFADVECYNGLSNDLIEENKILINKISSTIPAENPNKNLLKQYAHQQKESKKYCQLSRDSLNAWVTEKPASNPRYFYYDAAYYQCVYDNNKYSNGFLKEILKNTTQ
;
A
#
# COMPACT_ATOMS: atom_id res chain seq x y z
N MET A 1 -40.69 -33.80 -28.67
CA MET A 1 -39.77 -32.63 -28.69
C MET A 1 -39.52 -32.19 -27.26
N GLN A 2 -38.56 -32.83 -26.58
CA GLN A 2 -38.08 -32.43 -25.27
C GLN A 2 -36.57 -32.68 -25.26
N ALA A 3 -35.79 -31.62 -25.44
CA ALA A 3 -34.37 -31.55 -25.14
C ALA A 3 -34.17 -30.18 -24.49
N ILE A 4 -34.40 -30.12 -23.18
CA ILE A 4 -33.34 -30.01 -22.18
C ILE A 4 -32.80 -28.57 -22.13
N LYS A 5 -33.59 -27.74 -21.42
CA LYS A 5 -33.28 -26.38 -20.95
C LYS A 5 -32.27 -26.42 -19.79
N PHE A 6 -31.08 -26.99 -19.98
CA PHE A 6 -30.10 -27.16 -18.88
C PHE A 6 -28.73 -26.52 -19.11
N CYS A 7 -28.53 -25.73 -20.18
CA CYS A 7 -27.22 -25.10 -20.44
C CYS A 7 -27.03 -23.70 -19.86
N ALA A 8 -28.05 -23.09 -19.25
CA ALA A 8 -27.98 -21.66 -18.89
C ALA A 8 -27.62 -21.36 -17.42
N ILE A 9 -27.55 -22.37 -16.54
CA ILE A 9 -27.44 -22.13 -15.08
C ILE A 9 -26.01 -22.35 -14.53
N THR A 10 -25.13 -23.05 -15.25
CA THR A 10 -23.77 -23.37 -14.76
C THR A 10 -22.69 -22.34 -15.09
N LEU A 11 -22.98 -21.31 -15.90
CA LEU A 11 -21.99 -20.30 -16.31
C LEU A 11 -21.99 -19.03 -15.43
N LEU A 12 -22.84 -18.93 -14.42
CA LEU A 12 -22.99 -17.71 -13.60
C LEU A 12 -22.29 -17.75 -12.23
N ILE A 13 -21.51 -18.79 -11.93
CA ILE A 13 -20.88 -18.97 -10.59
C ILE A 13 -19.39 -18.53 -10.57
N PHE A 14 -18.80 -18.10 -11.70
CA PHE A 14 -17.35 -17.90 -11.79
C PHE A 14 -16.80 -16.48 -11.51
N PHE A 15 -17.62 -15.49 -11.15
CA PHE A 15 -17.16 -14.08 -11.14
C PHE A 15 -17.25 -13.31 -9.82
N ILE A 16 -17.43 -13.96 -8.67
CA ILE A 16 -17.35 -13.25 -7.38
C ILE A 16 -16.42 -13.96 -6.41
N SER A 17 -15.23 -14.31 -6.89
CA SER A 17 -14.08 -14.44 -6.00
C SER A 17 -13.67 -13.02 -5.61
N ASN A 18 -14.31 -12.46 -4.58
CA ASN A 18 -13.70 -11.35 -3.85
C ASN A 18 -12.41 -11.91 -3.25
N SER A 19 -11.30 -11.81 -3.97
CA SER A 19 -9.97 -12.04 -3.43
C SER A 19 -9.75 -10.98 -2.36
N TYR A 20 -10.21 -11.28 -1.14
CA TYR A 20 -9.80 -10.55 0.04
C TYR A 20 -8.30 -10.79 0.13
N ALA A 21 -7.52 -9.81 -0.32
CA ALA A 21 -6.07 -9.86 -0.16
C ALA A 21 -5.81 -10.11 1.32
N ALA A 22 -5.11 -11.20 1.64
CA ALA A 22 -4.78 -11.51 3.02
C ALA A 22 -3.94 -10.36 3.56
N THR A 23 -4.46 -9.67 4.56
CA THR A 23 -3.74 -8.59 5.26
C THR A 23 -2.55 -9.18 6.00
N THR A 24 -1.43 -8.47 5.98
CA THR A 24 -0.18 -8.87 6.64
C THR A 24 -0.33 -8.73 8.16
N ASN A 25 0.07 -9.74 8.92
CA ASN A 25 0.01 -9.69 10.39
C ASN A 25 1.05 -8.68 10.92
N PRO A 26 0.64 -7.59 11.62
CA PRO A 26 1.56 -6.61 12.19
C PRO A 26 2.56 -7.19 13.22
N GLU A 27 2.27 -8.36 13.80
CA GLU A 27 3.19 -9.05 14.71
C GLU A 27 4.53 -9.41 14.06
N CYS A 28 4.62 -9.45 12.72
CA CYS A 28 5.89 -9.66 12.02
C CYS A 28 6.96 -8.59 12.40
N LEU A 29 6.54 -7.39 12.82
CA LEU A 29 7.44 -6.34 13.30
C LEU A 29 8.14 -6.69 14.62
N ASN A 30 7.63 -7.66 15.38
CA ASN A 30 8.27 -8.15 16.61
C ASN A 30 9.34 -9.23 16.33
N HIS A 31 9.45 -9.67 15.08
CA HIS A 31 10.33 -10.76 14.65
C HIS A 31 11.37 -10.30 13.62
N LEU A 32 11.71 -9.00 13.63
CA LEU A 32 12.71 -8.41 12.75
C LEU A 32 14.12 -8.94 13.06
N GLY A 33 14.94 -9.07 12.04
CA GLY A 33 16.32 -9.56 12.14
C GLY A 33 16.76 -10.45 10.99
N GLY A 34 15.92 -10.65 9.97
CA GLY A 34 16.25 -11.43 8.79
C GLY A 34 15.97 -10.65 7.52
N ALA A 35 16.98 -10.46 6.66
CA ALA A 35 16.88 -9.63 5.44
C ALA A 35 15.61 -9.90 4.61
N PHE A 36 15.35 -11.16 4.24
CA PHE A 36 14.16 -11.52 3.46
C PHE A 36 12.85 -11.34 4.24
N ALA A 37 12.80 -11.81 5.50
CA ALA A 37 11.58 -11.77 6.30
C ALA A 37 11.18 -10.33 6.65
N ASP A 38 12.16 -9.47 6.93
CA ASP A 38 11.97 -8.05 7.22
C ASP A 38 11.40 -7.33 5.98
N VAL A 39 11.97 -7.60 4.79
CA VAL A 39 11.45 -7.06 3.52
C VAL A 39 10.00 -7.48 3.30
N GLU A 40 9.67 -8.76 3.44
CA GLU A 40 8.30 -9.24 3.26
C GLU A 40 7.33 -8.62 4.27
N CYS A 41 7.72 -8.52 5.55
CA CYS A 41 6.92 -7.90 6.60
C CYS A 41 6.61 -6.42 6.28
N TYR A 42 7.64 -5.61 6.00
CA TYR A 42 7.46 -4.20 5.69
C TYR A 42 6.72 -3.98 4.38
N ASN A 43 6.98 -4.79 3.35
CA ASN A 43 6.30 -4.70 2.07
C ASN A 43 4.81 -5.04 2.20
N GLY A 44 4.49 -6.15 2.89
CA GLY A 44 3.13 -6.57 3.15
C GLY A 44 2.33 -5.49 3.90
N LEU A 45 2.86 -5.01 5.03
CA LEU A 45 2.21 -3.95 5.81
C LEU A 45 2.11 -2.62 5.04
N SER A 46 3.09 -2.32 4.18
CA SER A 46 3.02 -1.15 3.30
C SER A 46 1.87 -1.24 2.31
N ASN A 47 1.63 -2.43 1.73
CA ASN A 47 0.52 -2.64 0.79
C ASN A 47 -0.84 -2.48 1.48
N ASP A 48 -0.97 -3.01 2.70
CA ASP A 48 -2.18 -2.83 3.51
C ASP A 48 -2.46 -1.35 3.79
N LEU A 49 -1.41 -0.59 4.18
CA LEU A 49 -1.53 0.85 4.42
C LEU A 49 -1.82 1.64 3.13
N ILE A 50 -1.31 1.22 1.97
CA ILE A 50 -1.60 1.86 0.68
C ILE A 50 -3.10 1.75 0.36
N GLU A 51 -3.68 0.57 0.51
CA GLU A 51 -5.11 0.37 0.27
C GLU A 51 -5.97 1.11 1.30
N GLU A 52 -5.59 1.10 2.58
CA GLU A 52 -6.29 1.90 3.60
C GLU A 52 -6.21 3.40 3.30
N ASN A 53 -5.04 3.92 2.91
CA ASN A 53 -4.84 5.32 2.56
C ASN A 53 -5.72 5.74 1.37
N LYS A 54 -5.86 4.88 0.36
CA LYS A 54 -6.75 5.10 -0.79
C LYS A 54 -8.21 5.21 -0.34
N ILE A 55 -8.64 4.34 0.57
CA ILE A 55 -9.99 4.39 1.14
C ILE A 55 -10.20 5.70 1.92
N LEU A 56 -9.24 6.10 2.76
CA LEU A 56 -9.31 7.34 3.55
C LEU A 56 -9.35 8.57 2.65
N ILE A 57 -8.50 8.65 1.63
CA ILE A 57 -8.52 9.75 0.65
C ILE A 57 -9.88 9.86 -0.03
N ASN A 58 -10.49 8.75 -0.44
CA ASN A 58 -11.81 8.76 -1.06
C ASN A 58 -12.89 9.24 -0.07
N LYS A 59 -12.85 8.79 1.19
CA LYS A 59 -13.76 9.25 2.24
C LYS A 59 -13.62 10.76 2.48
N ILE A 60 -12.40 11.26 2.67
CA ILE A 60 -12.15 12.71 2.86
C ILE A 60 -12.59 13.50 1.63
N SER A 61 -12.27 13.04 0.42
CA SER A 61 -12.68 13.70 -0.83
C SER A 61 -14.21 13.83 -0.96
N SER A 62 -14.97 12.91 -0.36
CA SER A 62 -16.43 12.95 -0.33
C SER A 62 -17.02 13.96 0.67
N THR A 63 -16.27 14.34 1.70
CA THR A 63 -16.68 15.38 2.66
C THR A 63 -16.38 16.79 2.17
N ILE A 64 -15.53 16.93 1.14
CA ILE A 64 -15.14 18.22 0.57
C ILE A 64 -16.10 18.61 -0.59
N PRO A 65 -16.75 19.81 -0.54
CA PRO A 65 -17.56 20.33 -1.64
C PRO A 65 -16.79 20.38 -2.98
N ALA A 66 -17.48 20.18 -4.10
CA ALA A 66 -16.85 20.01 -5.42
C ALA A 66 -15.92 21.17 -5.83
N GLU A 67 -16.36 22.41 -5.62
CA GLU A 67 -15.62 23.63 -5.97
C GLU A 67 -14.62 24.08 -4.89
N ASN A 68 -14.49 23.33 -3.79
CA ASN A 68 -13.57 23.70 -2.73
C ASN A 68 -12.11 23.35 -3.14
N PRO A 69 -11.16 24.30 -3.10
CA PRO A 69 -9.78 24.09 -3.53
C PRO A 69 -9.05 22.99 -2.75
N ASN A 70 -9.49 22.66 -1.52
CA ASN A 70 -8.92 21.58 -0.71
C ASN A 70 -9.08 20.20 -1.38
N LYS A 71 -10.05 20.04 -2.28
CA LYS A 71 -10.22 18.80 -3.05
C LYS A 71 -9.03 18.53 -3.96
N ASN A 72 -8.47 19.59 -4.56
CA ASN A 72 -7.26 19.49 -5.37
C ASN A 72 -6.02 19.31 -4.48
N LEU A 73 -5.97 20.00 -3.33
CA LEU A 73 -4.86 19.85 -2.37
C LEU A 73 -4.75 18.40 -1.86
N LEU A 74 -5.86 17.73 -1.57
CA LEU A 74 -5.88 16.32 -1.18
C LEU A 74 -5.34 15.39 -2.30
N LYS A 75 -5.68 15.68 -3.56
CA LYS A 75 -5.15 14.92 -4.72
C LYS A 75 -3.63 15.14 -4.87
N GLN A 76 -3.16 16.37 -4.73
CA GLN A 76 -1.74 16.70 -4.77
C GLN A 76 -0.98 16.03 -3.63
N TYR A 77 -1.55 16.03 -2.42
CA TYR A 77 -1.00 15.30 -1.28
C TYR A 77 -0.85 13.81 -1.59
N ALA A 78 -1.89 13.16 -2.10
CA ALA A 78 -1.84 11.74 -2.45
C ALA A 78 -0.76 11.43 -3.50
N HIS A 79 -0.62 12.30 -4.52
CA HIS A 79 0.42 12.20 -5.52
C HIS A 79 1.82 12.35 -4.91
N GLN A 80 2.02 13.38 -4.08
CA GLN A 80 3.30 13.65 -3.44
C GLN A 80 3.74 12.52 -2.50
N GLN A 81 2.80 11.87 -1.79
CA GLN A 81 3.12 10.72 -0.95
C GLN A 81 3.49 9.46 -1.74
N LYS A 82 3.03 9.34 -2.99
CA LYS A 82 3.52 8.28 -3.88
C LYS A 82 4.93 8.59 -4.36
N GLU A 83 5.17 9.84 -4.77
CA GLU A 83 6.47 10.29 -5.28
C GLU A 83 7.57 10.30 -4.22
N SER A 84 7.24 10.60 -2.96
CA SER A 84 8.23 10.68 -1.87
C SER A 84 8.92 9.34 -1.59
N LYS A 85 8.27 8.20 -1.89
CA LYS A 85 8.80 6.85 -1.67
C LYS A 85 10.11 6.59 -2.41
N LYS A 86 10.36 7.26 -3.55
CA LYS A 86 11.63 7.11 -4.29
C LYS A 86 12.83 7.55 -3.46
N TYR A 87 12.65 8.47 -2.50
CA TYR A 87 13.72 8.92 -1.62
C TYR A 87 14.10 7.88 -0.56
N CYS A 88 13.30 6.82 -0.35
CA CYS A 88 13.69 5.69 0.49
C CYS A 88 14.92 4.93 -0.05
N GLN A 89 15.24 5.12 -1.33
CA GLN A 89 16.50 4.62 -1.88
C GLN A 89 17.73 5.20 -1.15
N LEU A 90 17.67 6.43 -0.63
CA LEU A 90 18.76 7.01 0.15
C LEU A 90 19.05 6.19 1.42
N SER A 91 18.02 5.66 2.08
CA SER A 91 18.16 4.81 3.27
C SER A 91 18.96 3.55 2.93
N ARG A 92 18.54 2.82 1.89
CA ARG A 92 19.23 1.61 1.41
C ARG A 92 20.67 1.90 0.96
N ASP A 93 20.83 2.87 0.06
CA ASP A 93 22.12 3.15 -0.56
C ASP A 93 23.13 3.65 0.49
N SER A 94 22.70 4.34 1.54
CA SER A 94 23.57 4.75 2.65
C SER A 94 24.16 3.55 3.44
N LEU A 95 23.42 2.43 3.52
CA LEU A 95 23.88 1.20 4.16
C LEU A 95 24.77 0.35 3.24
N ASN A 96 24.71 0.59 1.93
CA ASN A 96 25.55 -0.07 0.93
C ASN A 96 26.67 0.85 0.41
N ALA A 97 27.21 1.72 1.27
CA ALA A 97 28.31 2.63 0.93
C ALA A 97 28.07 3.46 -0.35
N TRP A 98 26.83 3.89 -0.57
CA TRP A 98 26.39 4.67 -1.74
C TRP A 98 26.46 3.92 -3.08
N VAL A 99 26.57 2.60 -3.05
CA VAL A 99 26.52 1.76 -4.25
C VAL A 99 25.09 1.65 -4.75
N THR A 100 24.85 2.17 -5.96
CA THR A 100 23.58 1.94 -6.67
C THR A 100 23.64 0.61 -7.41
N GLU A 101 22.99 -0.41 -6.84
CA GLU A 101 22.89 -1.71 -7.49
C GLU A 101 21.95 -1.68 -8.68
N LYS A 102 22.32 -2.40 -9.75
CA LYS A 102 21.42 -2.63 -10.87
C LYS A 102 20.30 -3.58 -10.43
N PRO A 103 19.04 -3.36 -10.87
CA PRO A 103 17.97 -4.31 -10.63
C PRO A 103 18.39 -5.72 -11.10
N ALA A 104 18.35 -6.69 -10.19
CA ALA A 104 18.62 -8.09 -10.51
C ALA A 104 17.33 -8.79 -10.95
N SER A 105 17.43 -9.70 -11.91
CA SER A 105 16.29 -10.52 -12.36
C SER A 105 15.82 -11.53 -11.30
N ASN A 106 16.69 -11.90 -10.36
CA ASN A 106 16.37 -12.70 -9.19
C ASN A 106 17.07 -12.08 -7.96
N PRO A 107 16.47 -11.06 -7.33
CA PRO A 107 17.10 -10.36 -6.23
C PRO A 107 17.21 -11.29 -5.02
N ARG A 108 18.42 -11.42 -4.48
CA ARG A 108 18.59 -11.86 -3.09
C ARG A 108 18.41 -10.61 -2.24
N TYR A 109 17.50 -10.66 -1.27
CA TYR A 109 17.37 -9.55 -0.32
C TYR A 109 18.57 -9.55 0.62
N PHE A 110 19.23 -8.40 0.70
CA PHE A 110 20.26 -8.11 1.65
C PHE A 110 19.68 -7.27 2.79
N TYR A 111 20.42 -7.15 3.89
CA TYR A 111 19.97 -6.39 5.07
C TYR A 111 19.65 -4.93 4.72
N TYR A 112 20.37 -4.33 3.76
CA TYR A 112 20.13 -2.95 3.34
C TYR A 112 18.81 -2.79 2.58
N ASP A 113 18.30 -3.85 1.92
CA ASP A 113 17.01 -3.79 1.24
C ASP A 113 15.88 -3.58 2.25
N ALA A 114 15.95 -4.21 3.42
CA ALA A 114 14.98 -4.00 4.49
C ALA A 114 14.86 -2.52 4.89
N ALA A 115 15.95 -1.74 4.82
CA ALA A 115 15.93 -0.31 5.12
C ALA A 115 15.15 0.53 4.10
N TYR A 116 15.11 0.10 2.83
CA TYR A 116 14.21 0.70 1.83
C TYR A 116 12.75 0.44 2.21
N TYR A 117 12.40 -0.83 2.47
CA TYR A 117 11.01 -1.21 2.73
C TYR A 117 10.51 -0.66 4.06
N GLN A 118 11.35 -0.60 5.09
CA GLN A 118 11.04 0.08 6.34
C GLN A 118 10.69 1.56 6.12
N CYS A 119 11.51 2.28 5.36
CA CYS A 119 11.24 3.68 5.02
C CYS A 119 9.90 3.84 4.28
N VAL A 120 9.59 2.92 3.35
CA VAL A 120 8.29 2.93 2.65
C VAL A 120 7.14 2.71 3.62
N TYR A 121 7.27 1.74 4.54
CA TYR A 121 6.29 1.45 5.58
C TYR A 121 6.04 2.68 6.48
N ASP A 122 7.11 3.30 6.99
CA ASP A 122 7.01 4.46 7.88
C ASP A 122 6.34 5.66 7.20
N ASN A 123 6.66 5.93 5.93
CA ASN A 123 5.99 6.98 5.13
C ASN A 123 4.49 6.69 4.96
N ASN A 124 4.11 5.45 4.63
CA ASN A 124 2.71 5.06 4.50
C ASN A 124 1.96 5.17 5.82
N LYS A 125 2.60 4.79 6.94
CA LYS A 125 2.06 4.85 8.30
C LYS A 125 1.84 6.29 8.75
N TYR A 126 2.81 7.16 8.52
CA TYR A 126 2.67 8.59 8.79
C TYR A 126 1.51 9.20 7.98
N SER A 127 1.47 8.91 6.67
CA SER A 127 0.37 9.38 5.81
C SER A 127 -0.99 8.89 6.29
N ASN A 128 -1.08 7.63 6.74
CA ASN A 128 -2.28 7.03 7.27
C ASN A 128 -2.79 7.77 8.52
N GLY A 129 -1.90 8.03 9.48
CA GLY A 129 -2.22 8.79 10.68
C GLY A 129 -2.73 10.20 10.36
N PHE A 130 -2.04 10.90 9.46
CA PHE A 130 -2.46 12.23 8.99
C PHE A 130 -3.86 12.22 8.35
N LEU A 131 -4.15 11.25 7.46
CA LEU A 131 -5.45 11.12 6.82
C LEU A 131 -6.57 10.78 7.81
N LYS A 132 -6.29 9.91 8.80
CA LYS A 132 -7.25 9.60 9.88
C LYS A 132 -7.62 10.85 10.69
N GLU A 133 -6.64 11.67 11.03
CA GLU A 133 -6.89 12.94 11.74
C GLU A 133 -7.69 13.94 10.88
N ILE A 134 -7.39 14.08 9.58
CA ILE A 134 -8.23 14.90 8.69
C ILE A 134 -9.67 14.39 8.70
N LEU A 135 -9.87 13.09 8.48
CA LEU A 135 -11.21 12.52 8.39
C LEU A 135 -12.00 12.79 9.67
N LYS A 136 -11.39 12.55 10.83
CA LYS A 136 -11.96 12.83 12.16
C LYS A 136 -12.41 14.29 12.32
N ASN A 137 -11.63 15.24 11.81
CA ASN A 137 -11.97 16.67 11.87
C ASN A 137 -13.09 17.07 10.91
N THR A 138 -13.30 16.32 9.81
CA THR A 138 -14.40 16.57 8.85
C THR A 138 -15.74 15.93 9.22
N THR A 139 -15.76 15.08 10.26
CA THR A 139 -16.95 14.37 10.73
C THR A 139 -17.51 14.90 12.05
N GLN A 140 -16.95 16.00 12.56
CA GLN A 140 -17.46 16.73 13.73
C GLN A 140 -18.43 17.82 13.27
#